data_AF-A0AAQ3RYH1-F1
#
_entry.id   AF-A0AAQ3RYH1-F1
#
_cell.length_a   1.000
_cell.length_b   1.000
_cell.length_c   1.000
_cell.angle_alpha   90.00
_cell.angle_beta   90.00
_cell.angle_gamma   90.00
#
_symmetry.space_group_name_H-M   'P 1'
#
loop_
_entity.id
_entity.type
_entity.pdbx_description
1 polymer ?
#
loop_
_entity_poly.entity_id
_entity_poly.type
_entity_poly.pdbx_seq_one_letter_code
_entity_poly.pdbx_strand_id
1 'polypeptide(L)'
;MNSVKSCRILTIIVDLINLFSWANWNFHIGFDPRAGLVISLASIYDLEKHKSRRVLYRGYISELFVPYQDPTDDFYYKTFFDAGEFGFGLSTVSLVPNRDCPSNAQFLDVYVHSADGTPVLISNAVCVFEKYGSILWRHTENGIPNESLVETRTEVDLVVRTIVTVANYDSIIEWEFKTSGSIKPAISLSGILEIKGVDIKHKNEIKSDQHGTLVSENSIGVYHDHFYIYHLDLDIDGVYNSFEKTSLKTVRVADGSSKRKSYWTTETETAESENDAKITIGSTPGELSVVNPNKKTLVGNDVGYRLIPAIPAHPLQTDDDHTQIRGAFTNFNVWVTPYNRTEKWALITAMEMIP
;
A
#
# COMPACT_ATOMS: atom_id res chain seq x y z
N MET A 1 23.11 -31.74 23.74
CA MET A 1 23.70 -30.39 23.67
C MET A 1 24.81 -30.40 22.63
N ASN A 2 24.48 -30.04 21.39
CA ASN A 2 25.49 -29.68 20.38
C ASN A 2 24.97 -28.40 19.74
N SER A 3 25.65 -27.29 20.04
CA SER A 3 25.28 -25.96 19.60
C SER A 3 25.45 -25.87 18.09
N VAL A 4 24.33 -25.79 17.37
CA VAL A 4 24.32 -25.26 16.01
C VAL A 4 24.62 -23.78 16.15
N LYS A 5 25.85 -23.39 15.80
CA LYS A 5 26.20 -21.99 15.59
C LYS A 5 25.35 -21.48 14.42
N SER A 6 24.23 -20.84 14.74
CA SER A 6 23.47 -20.05 13.79
C SER A 6 24.30 -18.82 13.44
N CYS A 7 24.97 -18.90 12.30
CA CYS A 7 25.53 -17.75 11.60
C CYS A 7 25.12 -17.90 10.14
N ARG A 8 23.84 -17.63 9.83
CA ARG A 8 23.44 -17.27 8.47
C ARG A 8 23.55 -15.76 8.38
N ILE A 9 24.68 -15.34 7.86
CA ILE A 9 24.99 -13.98 7.46
C ILE A 9 23.92 -13.54 6.46
N LEU A 10 23.27 -12.40 6.73
CA LEU A 10 22.48 -11.65 5.75
C LEU A 10 23.26 -11.63 4.44
N THR A 11 22.76 -12.29 3.40
CA THR A 11 23.22 -12.02 2.04
C THR A 11 22.17 -11.15 1.37
N ILE A 12 21.84 -10.01 2.01
CA ILE A 12 21.34 -8.87 1.25
C ILE A 12 22.58 -8.36 0.52
N ILE A 13 22.71 -8.72 -0.75
CA ILE A 13 23.74 -8.13 -1.60
C ILE A 13 23.18 -6.77 -2.00
N VAL A 14 23.77 -5.71 -1.45
CA VAL A 14 23.54 -4.34 -1.91
C VAL A 14 24.67 -4.01 -2.87
N ASP A 15 24.37 -3.97 -4.16
CA ASP A 15 25.32 -3.48 -5.15
C ASP A 15 25.40 -1.95 -5.13
N LEU A 16 26.43 -1.37 -5.75
CA LEU A 16 26.66 0.09 -5.87
C LEU A 16 25.47 0.90 -6.46
N ILE A 17 24.44 0.22 -6.95
CA ILE A 17 23.23 0.77 -7.56
C ILE A 17 21.96 0.52 -6.74
N ASN A 18 22.05 0.20 -5.44
CA ASN A 18 20.89 -0.11 -4.58
C ASN A 18 19.99 -1.25 -5.13
N LEU A 19 20.60 -2.26 -5.76
CA LEU A 19 19.93 -3.51 -6.11
C LEU A 19 19.93 -4.43 -4.89
N PHE A 20 18.78 -4.98 -4.55
CA PHE A 20 18.56 -5.87 -3.41
C PHE A 20 18.17 -7.24 -3.92
N SER A 21 18.93 -8.24 -3.49
CA SER A 21 18.62 -9.66 -3.68
C SER A 21 18.29 -10.28 -2.32
N TRP A 22 17.11 -10.89 -2.21
CA TRP A 22 16.69 -11.61 -1.01
C TRP A 22 15.81 -12.79 -1.36
N ALA A 23 16.14 -13.97 -0.85
CA ALA A 23 15.45 -15.22 -1.16
C ALA A 23 15.25 -15.40 -2.69
N ASN A 24 14.01 -15.35 -3.17
CA ASN A 24 13.65 -15.43 -4.57
C ASN A 24 13.35 -14.06 -5.20
N TRP A 25 13.51 -12.95 -4.49
CA TRP A 25 13.25 -11.60 -5.00
C TRP A 25 14.51 -10.86 -5.40
N ASN A 26 14.38 -10.05 -6.46
CA ASN A 26 15.30 -9.00 -6.83
C ASN A 26 14.52 -7.71 -7.07
N PHE A 27 14.96 -6.59 -6.50
CA PHE A 27 14.33 -5.29 -6.69
C PHE A 27 15.34 -4.17 -6.43
N HIS A 28 14.99 -2.94 -6.78
CA HIS A 28 15.76 -1.73 -6.56
C HIS A 28 15.06 -0.85 -5.51
N ILE A 29 15.83 -0.31 -4.57
CA ILE A 29 15.37 0.71 -3.63
C ILE A 29 15.83 2.08 -4.15
N GLY A 30 14.87 2.86 -4.63
CA GLY A 30 15.06 4.26 -5.01
C GLY A 30 14.54 5.21 -3.93
N PHE A 31 14.94 6.48 -4.06
CA PHE A 31 14.47 7.56 -3.21
C PHE A 31 14.29 8.83 -4.05
N ASP A 32 13.21 9.56 -3.82
CA ASP A 32 12.86 10.80 -4.52
C ASP A 32 12.44 11.87 -3.51
N PRO A 33 12.88 13.14 -3.63
CA PRO A 33 12.52 14.19 -2.67
C PRO A 33 11.01 14.43 -2.54
N ARG A 34 10.22 14.16 -3.58
CA ARG A 34 8.76 14.29 -3.54
C ARG A 34 8.07 12.99 -3.08
N ALA A 35 8.41 11.84 -3.66
CA ALA A 35 7.74 10.57 -3.36
C ALA A 35 8.24 9.86 -2.09
N GLY A 36 9.47 10.16 -1.64
CA GLY A 36 10.17 9.36 -0.64
C GLY A 36 10.64 8.01 -1.21
N LEU A 37 10.37 6.92 -0.49
CA LEU A 37 10.76 5.56 -0.87
C LEU A 37 10.08 5.10 -2.17
N VAL A 38 10.86 4.60 -3.12
CA VAL A 38 10.39 4.02 -4.39
C VAL A 38 10.93 2.61 -4.55
N ILE A 39 10.04 1.63 -4.69
CA ILE A 39 10.41 0.27 -5.08
C ILE A 39 10.42 0.19 -6.61
N SER A 40 11.42 -0.42 -7.21
CA SER A 40 11.46 -0.61 -8.67
C SER A 40 11.98 -1.98 -9.05
N LEU A 41 11.65 -2.39 -10.27
CA LEU A 41 12.19 -3.60 -10.90
C LEU A 41 11.99 -4.89 -10.08
N ALA A 42 10.93 -4.96 -9.26
CA ALA A 42 10.67 -6.13 -8.43
C ALA A 42 10.31 -7.34 -9.30
N SER A 43 11.13 -8.38 -9.15
CA SER A 43 11.04 -9.62 -9.91
C SER A 43 11.25 -10.80 -8.98
N ILE A 44 10.49 -11.86 -9.20
CA ILE A 44 10.59 -13.09 -8.42
C ILE A 44 11.15 -14.22 -9.28
N TYR A 45 12.07 -14.99 -8.72
CA TYR A 45 12.63 -16.18 -9.34
C TYR A 45 11.67 -17.36 -9.17
N ASP A 46 11.15 -17.81 -10.30
CA ASP A 46 10.31 -18.99 -10.42
C ASP A 46 11.23 -20.21 -10.51
N LEU A 47 11.26 -21.01 -9.43
CA LEU A 47 12.14 -22.16 -9.30
C LEU A 47 11.79 -23.26 -10.31
N GLU A 48 10.50 -23.47 -10.60
CA GLU A 48 10.04 -24.50 -11.55
C GLU A 48 10.36 -24.11 -12.99
N LYS A 49 10.28 -22.82 -13.33
CA LYS A 49 10.61 -22.30 -14.66
C LYS A 49 12.08 -21.91 -14.83
N HIS A 50 12.87 -21.96 -13.76
CA HIS A 50 14.25 -21.46 -13.72
C HIS A 50 14.41 -20.05 -14.33
N LYS A 51 13.48 -19.15 -14.00
CA LYS A 51 13.39 -17.83 -14.65
C LYS A 51 13.00 -16.74 -13.65
N SER A 52 13.67 -15.60 -13.72
CA SER A 52 13.22 -14.37 -13.06
C SER A 52 12.03 -13.76 -13.83
N ARG A 53 10.93 -13.49 -13.12
CA ARG A 53 9.67 -13.02 -13.68
C ARG A 53 9.32 -11.68 -13.04
N ARG A 54 9.09 -10.67 -13.87
CA ARG A 54 8.73 -9.32 -13.43
C ARG A 54 7.35 -9.31 -12.77
N VAL A 55 7.19 -8.49 -11.74
CA VAL A 55 5.91 -8.26 -11.06
C VAL A 55 5.58 -6.77 -11.03
N LEU A 56 6.48 -5.94 -10.49
CA LEU A 56 6.27 -4.51 -10.30
C LEU A 56 7.45 -3.76 -10.90
N TYR A 57 7.20 -2.94 -11.93
CA TYR A 57 8.20 -2.06 -12.51
C TYR A 57 8.52 -0.91 -11.57
N ARG A 58 7.49 -0.28 -10.98
CA ARG A 58 7.66 0.87 -10.07
C ARG A 58 6.48 1.02 -9.11
N GLY A 59 6.77 1.07 -7.80
CA GLY A 59 5.80 1.27 -6.73
C GLY A 59 6.21 2.39 -5.78
N TYR A 60 5.31 3.34 -5.52
CA TYR A 60 5.51 4.43 -4.55
C TYR A 60 4.16 5.07 -4.15
N ILE A 61 4.17 5.89 -3.09
CA ILE A 61 3.03 6.75 -2.74
C ILE A 61 3.13 8.01 -3.59
N SER A 62 2.15 8.21 -4.47
CA SER A 62 2.12 9.33 -5.42
C SER A 62 1.65 10.62 -4.76
N GLU A 63 0.65 10.53 -3.89
CA GLU A 63 0.11 11.68 -3.17
C GLU A 63 -0.61 11.25 -1.88
N LEU A 64 -0.76 12.21 -0.98
CA LEU A 64 -1.59 12.11 0.22
C LEU A 64 -2.64 13.21 0.21
N PHE A 65 -3.76 13.00 0.89
CA PHE A 65 -4.77 14.03 1.10
C PHE A 65 -5.33 13.93 2.53
N VAL A 66 -5.16 15.01 3.30
CA VAL A 66 -5.57 15.10 4.72
C VAL A 66 -6.57 16.24 4.91
N PRO A 67 -7.85 16.07 4.52
CA PRO A 67 -8.87 17.09 4.69
C PRO A 67 -9.39 17.15 6.12
N TYR A 68 -9.35 18.34 6.73
CA TYR A 68 -10.01 18.61 8.01
C TYR A 68 -11.48 18.98 7.79
N GLN A 69 -12.32 18.62 8.76
CA GLN A 69 -13.78 18.73 8.66
C GLN A 69 -14.36 19.88 9.51
N ASP A 70 -13.53 20.88 9.84
CA ASP A 70 -13.96 22.11 10.51
C ASP A 70 -14.09 23.26 9.49
N PRO A 71 -15.32 23.69 9.16
CA PRO A 71 -15.57 24.69 8.12
C PRO A 71 -15.37 26.15 8.60
N THR A 72 -14.94 26.37 9.84
CA THR A 72 -14.71 27.72 10.37
C THR A 72 -13.41 28.33 9.85
N ASP A 73 -13.25 29.65 9.99
CA ASP A 73 -12.06 30.40 9.55
C ASP A 73 -10.74 29.83 10.10
N ASP A 74 -10.79 29.11 11.22
CA ASP A 74 -9.62 28.50 11.86
C ASP A 74 -9.05 27.31 11.07
N PHE A 75 -9.89 26.56 10.33
CA PHE A 75 -9.54 25.25 9.77
C PHE A 75 -10.01 24.99 8.34
N TYR A 76 -10.94 25.76 7.76
CA TYR A 76 -11.55 25.42 6.45
C TYR A 76 -10.55 25.19 5.30
N TYR A 77 -9.37 25.81 5.39
CA TYR A 77 -8.30 25.73 4.38
C TYR A 77 -7.30 24.60 4.62
N LYS A 78 -7.36 23.91 5.77
CA LYS A 78 -6.40 22.86 6.14
C LYS A 78 -6.79 21.55 5.47
N THR A 79 -6.30 21.35 4.25
CA THR A 79 -6.46 20.11 3.50
C THR A 79 -5.15 19.72 2.81
N PHE A 80 -4.22 19.14 3.58
CA PHE A 80 -2.84 18.98 3.12
C PHE A 80 -2.69 17.96 2.01
N PHE A 81 -1.77 18.26 1.09
CA PHE A 81 -1.26 17.31 0.10
C PHE A 81 0.22 17.06 0.38
N ASP A 82 0.52 16.22 1.37
CA ASP A 82 1.85 16.10 1.97
C ASP A 82 2.99 15.93 0.96
N ALA A 83 2.82 15.05 -0.04
CA ALA A 83 3.87 14.83 -1.03
C ALA A 83 3.99 16.03 -1.98
N GLY A 84 2.86 16.58 -2.46
CA GLY A 84 2.84 17.72 -3.39
C GLY A 84 3.26 19.06 -2.79
N GLU A 85 2.91 19.33 -1.53
CA GLU A 85 3.08 20.62 -0.87
C GLU A 85 4.37 20.68 -0.02
N PHE A 86 4.75 19.58 0.64
CA PHE A 86 5.89 19.54 1.56
C PHE A 86 7.03 18.64 1.09
N GLY A 87 6.76 17.68 0.20
CA GLY A 87 7.73 16.69 -0.27
C GLY A 87 7.90 15.56 0.74
N PHE A 88 7.43 14.37 0.38
CA PHE A 88 7.44 13.20 1.26
C PHE A 88 8.87 12.72 1.55
N GLY A 89 9.75 12.79 0.55
CA GLY A 89 11.18 12.51 0.71
C GLY A 89 11.92 13.60 1.48
N LEU A 90 11.59 14.87 1.26
CA LEU A 90 12.12 16.00 2.03
C LEU A 90 11.74 15.91 3.52
N SER A 91 10.58 15.32 3.82
CA SER A 91 10.03 15.17 5.17
C SER A 91 10.38 13.81 5.82
N THR A 92 11.23 13.01 5.17
CA THR A 92 11.70 11.73 5.73
C THR A 92 12.65 11.99 6.90
N VAL A 93 12.49 11.23 7.99
CA VAL A 93 13.31 11.35 9.20
C VAL A 93 14.39 10.27 9.29
N SER A 94 15.44 10.54 10.04
CA SER A 94 16.45 9.54 10.39
C SER A 94 15.87 8.51 11.35
N LEU A 95 15.84 7.23 10.94
CA LEU A 95 15.29 6.14 11.74
C LEU A 95 16.16 5.84 12.95
N VAL A 96 15.52 5.67 14.12
CA VAL A 96 16.16 5.35 15.39
C VAL A 96 16.40 3.84 15.51
N PRO A 97 17.67 3.36 15.51
CA PRO A 97 17.97 1.94 15.58
C PRO A 97 17.43 1.28 16.86
N ASN A 98 16.93 0.04 16.73
CA ASN A 98 16.29 -0.75 17.80
C ASN A 98 14.96 -0.20 18.33
N ARG A 99 14.43 0.88 17.73
CA ARG A 99 13.11 1.45 18.03
C ARG A 99 12.23 1.40 16.79
N ASP A 100 12.63 2.17 15.78
CA ASP A 100 11.92 2.24 14.50
C ASP A 100 12.22 1.03 13.62
N CYS A 101 13.38 0.39 13.83
CA CYS A 101 13.78 -0.83 13.12
C CYS A 101 14.42 -1.82 14.09
N PRO A 102 14.25 -3.13 13.89
CA PRO A 102 14.81 -4.15 14.77
C PRO A 102 16.34 -4.21 14.68
N SER A 103 16.95 -4.93 15.62
CA SER A 103 18.41 -5.02 15.74
C SER A 103 19.13 -5.71 14.57
N ASN A 104 18.40 -6.48 13.75
CA ASN A 104 18.91 -7.11 12.54
C ASN A 104 18.74 -6.24 11.28
N ALA A 105 18.32 -4.98 11.42
CA ALA A 105 18.13 -4.07 10.29
C ALA A 105 19.46 -3.57 9.72
N GLN A 106 19.50 -3.44 8.40
CA GLN A 106 20.48 -2.64 7.69
C GLN A 106 19.86 -1.29 7.34
N PHE A 107 20.66 -0.22 7.33
CA PHE A 107 20.20 1.13 7.07
C PHE A 107 20.81 1.67 5.77
N LEU A 108 20.03 2.51 5.09
CA LEU A 108 20.45 3.23 3.90
C LEU A 108 20.32 4.72 4.17
N ASP A 109 21.42 5.42 3.90
CA ASP A 109 21.46 6.87 3.87
C ASP A 109 20.94 7.36 2.51
N VAL A 110 20.30 8.52 2.50
CA VAL A 110 19.85 9.18 1.26
C VAL A 110 20.28 10.63 1.26
N TYR A 111 20.33 11.23 0.07
CA TYR A 111 20.53 12.65 -0.09
C TYR A 111 19.25 13.30 -0.61
N VAL A 112 18.87 14.41 0.01
CA VAL A 112 17.91 15.38 -0.50
C VAL A 112 18.62 16.69 -0.79
N HIS A 113 17.88 17.79 -0.97
CA HIS A 113 18.45 19.10 -1.22
C HIS A 113 17.81 20.17 -0.34
N SER A 114 18.59 21.19 0.01
CA SER A 114 18.08 22.48 0.51
C SER A 114 17.51 23.32 -0.63
N ALA A 115 16.89 24.46 -0.29
CA ALA A 115 16.33 25.39 -1.25
C ALA A 115 17.37 25.99 -2.22
N ASP A 116 18.64 26.10 -1.80
CA ASP A 116 19.75 26.59 -2.63
C ASP A 116 20.44 25.48 -3.47
N GLY A 117 19.93 24.25 -3.41
CA GLY A 117 20.45 23.10 -4.14
C GLY A 117 21.61 22.38 -3.45
N THR A 118 21.99 22.77 -2.23
CA THR A 118 23.01 22.04 -1.46
C THR A 118 22.49 20.64 -1.11
N PRO A 119 23.27 19.56 -1.36
CA PRO A 119 22.87 18.22 -0.98
C PRO A 119 22.85 18.07 0.55
N VAL A 120 21.76 17.53 1.08
CA VAL A 120 21.56 17.29 2.52
C VAL A 120 21.45 15.78 2.75
N LEU A 121 22.36 15.26 3.57
CA LEU A 121 22.35 13.85 3.99
C LEU A 121 21.25 13.62 5.02
N ILE A 122 20.39 12.64 4.77
CA ILE A 122 19.50 12.05 5.78
C ILE A 122 20.06 10.66 6.10
N SER A 123 20.74 10.54 7.23
CA SER A 123 21.25 9.25 7.69
C SER A 123 20.11 8.33 8.10
N ASN A 124 20.27 7.02 7.90
CA ASN A 124 19.28 6.00 8.28
C ASN A 124 17.86 6.29 7.75
N ALA A 125 17.70 6.84 6.55
CA ALA A 125 16.39 7.21 6.02
C ALA A 125 15.51 6.01 5.67
N VAL A 126 16.13 4.88 5.32
CA VAL A 126 15.46 3.62 5.02
C VAL A 126 16.13 2.51 5.82
N CYS A 127 15.35 1.56 6.33
CA CYS A 127 15.89 0.33 6.90
C CYS A 127 15.31 -0.90 6.22
N VAL A 128 16.12 -1.96 6.13
CA VAL A 128 15.77 -3.24 5.53
C VAL A 128 16.05 -4.35 6.53
N PHE A 129 15.06 -5.18 6.82
CA PHE A 129 15.20 -6.25 7.82
C PHE A 129 14.34 -7.46 7.50
N GLU A 130 14.74 -8.61 8.03
CA GLU A 130 13.94 -9.83 7.99
C GLU A 130 13.03 -9.93 9.21
N LYS A 131 11.78 -10.30 8.97
CA LYS A 131 10.74 -10.54 9.98
C LYS A 131 10.44 -12.03 10.07
N TYR A 132 10.39 -12.54 11.30
CA TYR A 132 10.27 -13.97 11.60
C TYR A 132 8.98 -14.28 12.36
N GLY A 133 8.56 -15.54 12.35
CA GLY A 133 7.50 -16.08 13.21
C GLY A 133 6.15 -16.36 12.54
N SER A 134 6.01 -16.06 11.25
CA SER A 134 4.81 -16.37 10.47
C SER A 134 4.80 -17.84 10.01
N ILE A 135 3.62 -18.46 10.00
CA ILE A 135 3.39 -19.75 9.34
C ILE A 135 3.26 -19.50 7.83
N LEU A 136 4.11 -20.15 7.03
CA LEU A 136 4.02 -20.14 5.56
C LEU A 136 2.80 -20.96 5.11
N TRP A 137 2.76 -22.22 5.53
CA TRP A 137 1.64 -23.12 5.33
C TRP A 137 1.71 -24.28 6.33
N ARG A 138 0.57 -24.92 6.57
CA ARG A 138 0.47 -26.11 7.44
C ARG A 138 -0.67 -27.02 7.00
N HIS A 139 -0.55 -28.30 7.33
CA HIS A 139 -1.63 -29.26 7.17
C HIS A 139 -1.59 -30.32 8.29
N THR A 140 -2.76 -30.80 8.68
CA THR A 140 -2.93 -31.93 9.59
C THR A 140 -3.98 -32.85 8.98
N GLU A 141 -3.56 -34.05 8.57
CA GLU A 141 -4.42 -35.08 7.99
C GLU A 141 -4.74 -36.12 9.06
N ASN A 142 -6.04 -36.22 9.38
CA ASN A 142 -6.59 -37.14 10.39
C ASN A 142 -7.64 -38.09 9.78
N GLY A 143 -7.91 -38.00 8.49
CA GLY A 143 -8.91 -38.77 7.76
C GLY A 143 -8.39 -40.10 7.22
N ILE A 144 -7.07 -40.33 7.25
CA ILE A 144 -6.48 -41.62 6.85
C ILE A 144 -6.45 -42.55 8.06
N PRO A 145 -7.20 -43.67 8.05
CA PRO A 145 -7.26 -44.57 9.20
C PRO A 145 -5.88 -45.07 9.62
N ASN A 146 -5.59 -45.01 10.92
CA ASN A 146 -4.32 -45.42 11.53
C ASN A 146 -3.08 -44.64 11.08
N GLU A 147 -3.24 -43.50 10.42
CA GLU A 147 -2.15 -42.58 10.08
C GLU A 147 -2.33 -41.24 10.80
N SER A 148 -1.21 -40.60 11.14
CA SER A 148 -1.17 -39.25 11.70
C SER A 148 -0.10 -38.47 10.97
N LEU A 149 -0.53 -37.56 10.09
CA LEU A 149 0.37 -36.76 9.25
C LEU A 149 0.20 -35.29 9.60
N VAL A 150 1.31 -34.65 9.99
CA VAL A 150 1.35 -33.23 10.31
C VAL A 150 2.58 -32.61 9.66
N GLU A 151 2.36 -31.52 8.93
CA GLU A 151 3.44 -30.72 8.34
C GLU A 151 3.16 -29.24 8.63
N THR A 152 4.19 -28.50 9.06
CA THR A 152 4.10 -27.05 9.31
C THR A 152 5.41 -26.42 8.88
N ARG A 153 5.32 -25.36 8.07
CA ARG A 153 6.46 -24.56 7.65
C ARG A 153 6.24 -23.11 7.99
N THR A 154 7.31 -22.45 8.41
CA THR A 154 7.33 -21.01 8.68
C THR A 154 7.95 -20.25 7.52
N GLU A 155 7.60 -18.98 7.37
CA GLU A 155 8.24 -18.06 6.43
C GLU A 155 9.06 -17.00 7.17
N VAL A 156 10.00 -16.44 6.42
CA VAL A 156 10.70 -15.20 6.75
C VAL A 156 10.28 -14.21 5.68
N ASP A 157 9.90 -13.01 6.10
CA ASP A 157 9.48 -11.92 5.23
C ASP A 157 10.55 -10.82 5.24
N LEU A 158 10.75 -10.13 4.11
CA LEU A 158 11.65 -8.97 4.04
C LEU A 158 10.83 -7.70 4.12
N VAL A 159 11.20 -6.79 5.02
CA VAL A 159 10.56 -5.48 5.18
C VAL A 159 11.53 -4.39 4.78
N VAL A 160 11.10 -3.50 3.90
CA VAL A 160 11.74 -2.22 3.61
C VAL A 160 10.88 -1.12 4.24
N ARG A 161 11.44 -0.36 5.19
CA ARG A 161 10.71 0.63 5.98
C ARG A 161 11.35 2.01 5.87
N THR A 162 10.51 3.04 5.78
CA THR A 162 10.88 4.45 5.97
C THR A 162 9.82 5.13 6.84
N ILE A 163 10.16 6.25 7.48
CA ILE A 163 9.23 7.05 8.27
C ILE A 163 9.27 8.48 7.77
N VAL A 164 8.09 9.05 7.54
CA VAL A 164 7.91 10.42 7.08
C VAL A 164 7.11 11.18 8.14
N THR A 165 7.62 12.34 8.54
CA THR A 165 6.97 13.20 9.52
C THR A 165 6.65 14.55 8.86
N VAL A 166 5.35 14.80 8.64
CA VAL A 166 4.86 16.08 8.11
C VAL A 166 4.06 16.76 9.21
N ALA A 167 4.55 17.91 9.66
CA ALA A 167 3.99 18.64 10.79
C ALA A 167 3.82 17.74 12.04
N ASN A 168 2.57 17.45 12.43
CA ASN A 168 2.21 16.67 13.61
C ASN A 168 2.02 15.17 13.34
N TYR A 169 2.08 14.72 12.08
CA TYR A 169 1.80 13.34 11.70
C TYR A 169 3.07 12.54 11.42
N ASP A 170 3.11 11.31 11.93
CA ASP A 170 4.16 10.34 11.63
C ASP A 170 3.57 9.18 10.82
N SER A 171 4.00 9.03 9.57
CA SER A 171 3.62 7.95 8.68
C SER A 171 4.74 6.92 8.56
N ILE A 172 4.52 5.70 9.05
CA ILE A 172 5.44 4.57 8.93
C ILE A 172 5.07 3.80 7.67
N ILE A 173 5.95 3.82 6.66
CA ILE A 173 5.73 3.24 5.33
C ILE A 173 6.53 1.96 5.20
N GLU A 174 5.88 0.87 4.81
CA GLU A 174 6.50 -0.45 4.70
C GLU A 174 6.18 -1.13 3.37
N TRP A 175 7.19 -1.79 2.79
CA TRP A 175 7.02 -2.78 1.73
C TRP A 175 7.51 -4.13 2.24
N GLU A 176 6.57 -5.06 2.45
CA GLU A 176 6.84 -6.43 2.89
C GLU A 176 6.84 -7.39 1.69
N PHE A 177 7.96 -8.06 1.43
CA PHE A 177 8.11 -9.08 0.38
C PHE A 177 8.12 -10.46 1.00
N LYS A 178 7.35 -11.38 0.43
CA LYS A 178 7.20 -12.75 0.95
C LYS A 178 7.74 -13.76 -0.04
N THR A 179 8.32 -14.85 0.46
CA THR A 179 8.82 -15.96 -0.40
C THR A 179 7.72 -16.66 -1.18
N SER A 180 6.46 -16.56 -0.72
CA SER A 180 5.25 -17.03 -1.40
C SER A 180 4.88 -16.22 -2.65
N GLY A 181 5.52 -15.08 -2.89
CA GLY A 181 5.22 -14.18 -4.00
C GLY A 181 4.37 -12.97 -3.63
N SER A 182 3.83 -12.88 -2.41
CA SER A 182 3.09 -11.68 -2.01
C SER A 182 4.00 -10.47 -1.82
N ILE A 183 3.53 -9.31 -2.27
CA ILE A 183 4.04 -7.98 -1.89
C ILE A 183 2.93 -7.33 -1.06
N LYS A 184 3.27 -6.81 0.12
CA LYS A 184 2.32 -6.20 1.04
C LYS A 184 2.83 -4.82 1.46
N PRO A 185 2.40 -3.76 0.75
CA PRO A 185 2.56 -2.40 1.21
C PRO A 185 1.70 -2.17 2.45
N ALA A 186 2.22 -1.43 3.43
CA ALA A 186 1.48 -1.06 4.63
C ALA A 186 1.85 0.36 5.09
N ILE A 187 0.88 1.02 5.70
CA ILE A 187 1.04 2.34 6.32
C ILE A 187 0.52 2.23 7.75
N SER A 188 1.30 2.71 8.71
CA SER A 188 0.86 2.89 10.09
C SER A 188 0.97 4.37 10.48
N LEU A 189 -0.02 4.87 11.19
CA LEU A 189 -0.10 6.26 11.64
C LEU A 189 0.26 6.41 13.12
N SER A 190 1.06 7.41 13.44
CA SER A 190 1.34 7.88 14.79
C SER A 190 1.40 9.42 14.82
N GLY A 191 2.07 9.98 15.82
CA GLY A 191 2.23 11.42 15.99
C GLY A 191 1.23 12.02 16.97
N ILE A 192 0.86 13.27 16.72
CA ILE A 192 0.13 14.13 17.64
C ILE A 192 -1.14 14.61 16.94
N LEU A 193 -2.27 14.64 17.66
CA LEU A 193 -3.50 15.24 17.14
C LEU A 193 -3.30 16.75 16.95
N GLU A 194 -3.77 17.27 15.82
CA GLU A 194 -3.94 18.71 15.66
C GLU A 194 -5.13 19.17 16.52
N ILE A 195 -4.87 20.09 17.45
CA ILE A 195 -5.83 20.50 18.47
C ILE A 195 -6.41 21.88 18.16
N LYS A 196 -7.74 21.98 18.18
CA LYS A 196 -8.45 23.25 18.30
C LYS A 196 -8.68 23.58 19.77
N GLY A 197 -8.12 24.72 20.20
CA GLY A 197 -8.29 25.23 21.56
C GLY A 197 -9.71 25.77 21.78
N VAL A 198 -10.35 25.40 22.89
CA VAL A 198 -11.70 25.84 23.25
C VAL A 198 -11.82 26.13 24.75
N ASP A 199 -12.75 27.00 25.15
CA ASP A 199 -13.10 27.24 26.57
C ASP A 199 -14.09 26.18 27.12
N ILE A 200 -13.96 24.93 26.67
CA ILE A 200 -14.79 23.79 27.07
C ILE A 200 -13.90 22.81 27.82
N LYS A 201 -14.29 22.41 29.03
CA LYS A 201 -13.55 21.46 29.87
C LYS A 201 -14.24 20.12 29.98
N HIS A 202 -15.56 20.09 29.83
CA HIS A 202 -16.36 18.90 29.99
C HIS A 202 -17.35 18.71 28.83
N LYS A 203 -17.59 17.46 28.46
CA LYS A 203 -18.46 17.12 27.32
C LYS A 203 -19.89 17.67 27.45
N ASN A 204 -20.40 17.81 28.68
CA ASN A 204 -21.73 18.36 28.95
C ASN A 204 -21.82 19.89 28.72
N GLU A 205 -20.70 20.59 28.53
CA GLU A 205 -20.67 22.01 28.20
C GLU A 205 -20.81 22.27 26.69
N ILE A 206 -20.71 21.23 25.85
CA ILE A 206 -20.82 21.31 24.39
C ILE A 206 -22.27 21.61 24.00
N LYS A 207 -22.49 22.75 23.32
CA LYS A 207 -23.83 23.24 22.92
C LYS A 207 -24.10 23.19 21.41
N SER A 208 -23.06 23.02 20.60
CA SER A 208 -23.12 22.93 19.15
C SER A 208 -22.06 21.95 18.67
N ASP A 209 -22.10 21.58 17.39
CA ASP A 209 -21.02 20.84 16.79
C ASP A 209 -19.69 21.58 16.97
N GLN A 210 -18.66 20.85 17.39
CA GLN A 210 -17.29 21.34 17.56
C GLN A 210 -16.38 20.86 16.44
N HIS A 211 -16.93 20.13 15.46
CA HIS A 211 -16.23 19.56 14.32
C HIS A 211 -15.09 18.62 14.72
N GLY A 212 -15.25 17.99 15.89
CA GLY A 212 -14.24 17.16 16.49
C GLY A 212 -14.68 16.60 17.84
N THR A 213 -13.75 15.93 18.51
CA THR A 213 -13.97 15.32 19.82
C THR A 213 -13.16 16.03 20.88
N LEU A 214 -13.78 16.36 22.02
CA LEU A 214 -13.06 16.82 23.22
C LEU A 214 -12.23 15.67 23.79
N VAL A 215 -10.93 15.69 23.55
CA VAL A 215 -9.98 14.63 23.96
C VAL A 215 -9.26 14.93 25.27
N SER A 216 -9.24 16.20 25.66
CA SER A 216 -8.72 16.69 26.94
C SER A 216 -9.44 18.00 27.30
N GLU A 217 -9.26 18.49 28.53
CA GLU A 217 -9.70 19.85 28.88
C GLU A 217 -9.18 20.85 27.85
N ASN A 218 -10.06 21.73 27.38
CA ASN A 218 -9.77 22.78 26.41
C ASN A 218 -9.31 22.33 25.01
N SER A 219 -9.42 21.03 24.69
CA SER A 219 -8.74 20.44 23.53
C SER A 219 -9.68 19.61 22.65
N ILE A 220 -10.09 20.16 21.50
CA ILE A 220 -10.82 19.42 20.46
C ILE A 220 -9.82 18.81 19.47
N GLY A 221 -9.83 17.49 19.34
CA GLY A 221 -9.22 16.81 18.20
C GLY A 221 -10.18 16.89 17.01
N VAL A 222 -9.82 17.71 16.02
CA VAL A 222 -10.67 18.01 14.86
C VAL A 222 -10.79 16.76 13.97
N TYR A 223 -12.00 16.46 13.48
CA TYR A 223 -12.21 15.36 12.55
C TYR A 223 -11.45 15.61 11.25
N HIS A 224 -10.81 14.58 10.72
CA HIS A 224 -10.05 14.63 9.49
C HIS A 224 -9.85 13.22 8.94
N ASP A 225 -9.57 13.13 7.64
CA ASP A 225 -9.29 11.87 6.94
C ASP A 225 -7.80 11.77 6.57
N HIS A 226 -7.36 10.54 6.25
CA HIS A 226 -6.02 10.28 5.71
C HIS A 226 -6.15 9.40 4.47
N PHE A 227 -6.03 10.01 3.29
CA PHE A 227 -6.02 9.29 2.02
C PHE A 227 -4.60 9.20 1.46
N TYR A 228 -4.23 8.02 0.98
CA TYR A 228 -2.96 7.76 0.31
C TYR A 228 -3.26 7.10 -1.04
N ILE A 229 -2.65 7.60 -2.11
CA ILE A 229 -2.74 6.97 -3.43
C ILE A 229 -1.39 6.39 -3.84
N TYR A 230 -1.35 5.07 -4.00
CA TYR A 230 -0.19 4.37 -4.52
C TYR A 230 -0.18 4.42 -6.05
N HIS A 231 0.99 4.70 -6.62
CA HIS A 231 1.28 4.41 -8.02
C HIS A 231 1.90 3.00 -8.10
N LEU A 232 1.21 2.07 -8.74
CA LEU A 232 1.64 0.67 -8.91
C LEU A 232 1.77 0.32 -10.40
N ASP A 233 2.97 0.51 -10.94
CA ASP A 233 3.31 0.16 -12.32
C ASP A 233 3.60 -1.34 -12.41
N LEU A 234 2.57 -2.13 -12.69
CA LEU A 234 2.65 -3.59 -12.73
C LEU A 234 3.04 -4.07 -14.13
N ASP A 235 4.08 -4.90 -14.18
CA ASP A 235 4.60 -5.56 -15.39
C ASP A 235 4.55 -7.08 -15.15
N ILE A 236 3.35 -7.64 -15.04
CA ILE A 236 3.13 -9.05 -14.70
C ILE A 236 3.71 -9.94 -15.82
N ASP A 237 4.88 -10.54 -15.57
CA ASP A 237 5.65 -11.33 -16.57
C ASP A 237 5.86 -10.61 -17.93
N GLY A 238 5.91 -9.27 -17.90
CA GLY A 238 6.06 -8.39 -19.06
C GLY A 238 5.03 -7.24 -19.08
N VAL A 239 5.20 -6.31 -20.02
CA VAL A 239 4.49 -5.01 -20.08
C VAL A 239 3.05 -5.07 -20.64
N TYR A 240 2.67 -6.16 -21.29
CA TYR A 240 1.34 -6.29 -21.90
C TYR A 240 0.38 -6.96 -20.91
N ASN A 241 -0.33 -6.15 -20.15
CA ASN A 241 -1.26 -6.61 -19.11
C ASN A 241 -2.68 -6.11 -19.35
N SER A 242 -3.63 -6.74 -18.67
CA SER A 242 -5.05 -6.38 -18.67
C SER A 242 -5.55 -6.35 -17.24
N PHE A 243 -6.54 -5.51 -16.97
CA PHE A 243 -7.22 -5.48 -15.68
C PHE A 243 -8.53 -6.27 -15.76
N GLU A 244 -8.70 -7.21 -14.85
CA GLU A 244 -9.87 -8.08 -14.77
C GLU A 244 -10.63 -7.86 -13.47
N LYS A 245 -11.95 -7.74 -13.62
CA LYS A 245 -12.93 -7.70 -12.52
C LYS A 245 -13.64 -9.05 -12.51
N THR A 246 -13.42 -9.84 -11.46
CA THR A 246 -14.09 -11.13 -11.29
C THR A 246 -15.18 -10.99 -10.25
N SER A 247 -16.42 -10.78 -10.68
CA SER A 247 -17.58 -10.62 -9.80
C SER A 247 -18.07 -11.96 -9.26
N LEU A 248 -18.47 -11.99 -7.99
CA LEU A 248 -19.18 -13.14 -7.40
C LEU A 248 -20.69 -12.95 -7.58
N LYS A 249 -21.31 -13.81 -8.40
CA LYS A 249 -22.74 -13.74 -8.71
C LYS A 249 -23.49 -14.92 -8.09
N THR A 250 -24.60 -14.63 -7.41
CA THR A 250 -25.48 -15.67 -6.87
C THR A 250 -26.37 -16.20 -7.99
N VAL A 251 -26.38 -17.53 -8.17
CA VAL A 251 -27.24 -18.23 -9.12
C VAL A 251 -28.34 -18.96 -8.36
N ARG A 252 -29.60 -18.72 -8.74
CA ARG A 252 -30.76 -19.44 -8.21
C ARG A 252 -31.07 -20.64 -9.10
N VAL A 253 -31.21 -21.82 -8.51
CA VAL A 253 -31.63 -23.04 -9.22
C VAL A 253 -33.16 -23.07 -9.24
N ALA A 254 -33.75 -22.83 -10.42
CA ALA A 254 -35.20 -22.74 -10.59
C ALA A 254 -35.82 -23.92 -11.35
N ASP A 255 -35.01 -24.71 -12.05
CA ASP A 255 -35.43 -25.80 -12.96
C ASP A 255 -35.60 -27.16 -12.26
N GLY A 256 -35.33 -27.25 -10.96
CA GLY A 256 -35.40 -28.49 -10.20
C GLY A 256 -34.23 -29.45 -10.43
N SER A 257 -33.18 -29.05 -11.15
CA SER A 257 -32.00 -29.88 -11.42
C SER A 257 -31.16 -30.22 -10.18
N SER A 258 -31.35 -29.49 -9.07
CA SER A 258 -30.60 -29.68 -7.83
C SER A 258 -31.50 -29.64 -6.59
N LYS A 259 -31.07 -30.35 -5.55
CA LYS A 259 -31.62 -30.20 -4.19
C LYS A 259 -31.25 -28.84 -3.58
N ARG A 260 -30.14 -28.23 -4.02
CA ARG A 260 -29.72 -26.89 -3.61
C ARG A 260 -30.59 -25.84 -4.29
N LYS A 261 -30.98 -24.80 -3.56
CA LYS A 261 -31.75 -23.66 -4.11
C LYS A 261 -30.86 -22.60 -4.77
N SER A 262 -29.59 -22.54 -4.41
CA SER A 262 -28.64 -21.58 -4.94
C SER A 262 -27.19 -22.02 -4.76
N TYR A 263 -26.31 -21.39 -5.52
CA TYR A 263 -24.86 -21.40 -5.40
C TYR A 263 -24.34 -20.03 -5.88
N TRP A 264 -23.03 -19.79 -5.79
CA TRP A 264 -22.42 -18.64 -6.44
C TRP A 264 -21.45 -19.10 -7.52
N THR A 265 -21.25 -18.26 -8.52
CA THR A 265 -20.27 -18.45 -9.60
C THR A 265 -19.49 -17.16 -9.79
N THR A 266 -18.41 -17.23 -10.55
CA THR A 266 -17.67 -16.07 -11.01
C THR A 266 -18.12 -15.64 -12.40
N GLU A 267 -18.03 -14.35 -12.67
CA GLU A 267 -18.05 -13.79 -14.02
C GLU A 267 -16.93 -12.78 -14.12
N THR A 268 -16.05 -12.97 -15.10
CA THR A 268 -14.85 -12.16 -15.27
C THR A 268 -15.02 -11.25 -16.46
N GLU A 269 -14.81 -9.95 -16.24
CA GLU A 269 -14.83 -8.91 -17.25
C GLU A 269 -13.47 -8.23 -17.33
N THR A 270 -12.92 -8.09 -18.54
CA THR A 270 -11.74 -7.28 -18.80
C THR A 270 -12.15 -5.81 -18.97
N ALA A 271 -11.44 -4.88 -18.31
CA ALA A 271 -11.65 -3.47 -18.54
C ALA A 271 -11.05 -3.06 -19.89
N GLU A 272 -11.89 -2.49 -20.77
CA GLU A 272 -11.50 -2.06 -22.13
C GLU A 272 -11.07 -0.59 -22.18
N SER A 273 -11.44 0.19 -21.16
CA SER A 273 -11.10 1.61 -21.01
C SER A 273 -10.76 1.97 -19.58
N GLU A 274 -10.13 3.13 -19.37
CA GLU A 274 -9.85 3.68 -18.05
C GLU A 274 -11.12 3.87 -17.22
N ASN A 275 -12.23 4.22 -17.88
CA ASN A 275 -13.51 4.43 -17.22
C ASN A 275 -14.08 3.12 -16.65
N ASP A 276 -13.86 1.99 -17.32
CA ASP A 276 -14.29 0.67 -16.85
C ASP A 276 -13.47 0.17 -15.64
N ALA A 277 -12.32 0.81 -15.41
CA ALA A 277 -11.36 0.49 -14.36
C ALA A 277 -11.35 1.48 -13.18
N LYS A 278 -12.36 2.35 -13.09
CA LYS A 278 -12.65 3.18 -11.90
C LYS A 278 -13.51 2.38 -10.92
N ILE A 279 -12.92 1.94 -9.81
CA ILE A 279 -13.56 0.98 -8.90
C ILE A 279 -13.85 1.59 -7.54
N THR A 280 -15.12 1.55 -7.14
CA THR A 280 -15.58 1.74 -5.76
C THR A 280 -15.68 0.36 -5.08
N ILE A 281 -14.71 0.04 -4.22
CA ILE A 281 -14.69 -1.24 -3.49
C ILE A 281 -15.89 -1.29 -2.53
N GLY A 282 -16.55 -2.45 -2.43
CA GLY A 282 -17.72 -2.65 -1.57
C GLY A 282 -19.07 -2.56 -2.30
N SER A 283 -19.09 -2.05 -3.54
CA SER A 283 -20.29 -2.01 -4.40
C SER A 283 -20.78 -3.41 -4.80
N THR A 284 -19.85 -4.31 -5.14
CA THR A 284 -20.11 -5.72 -5.46
C THR A 284 -18.98 -6.62 -4.94
N PRO A 285 -19.28 -7.83 -4.45
CA PRO A 285 -18.23 -8.78 -4.06
C PRO A 285 -17.50 -9.29 -5.31
N GLY A 286 -16.17 -9.28 -5.26
CA GLY A 286 -15.34 -9.72 -6.38
C GLY A 286 -13.86 -9.61 -6.11
N GLU A 287 -13.08 -10.06 -7.08
CA GLU A 287 -11.64 -9.94 -7.12
C GLU A 287 -11.21 -8.94 -8.20
N LEU A 288 -10.15 -8.18 -7.91
CA LEU A 288 -9.55 -7.23 -8.83
C LEU A 288 -8.14 -7.73 -9.14
N SER A 289 -7.85 -8.00 -10.41
CA SER A 289 -6.60 -8.64 -10.83
C SER A 289 -5.97 -7.92 -12.00
N VAL A 290 -4.64 -7.84 -11.99
CA VAL A 290 -3.86 -7.52 -13.19
C VAL A 290 -3.26 -8.82 -13.71
N VAL A 291 -3.54 -9.12 -14.97
CA VAL A 291 -3.15 -10.38 -15.62
C VAL A 291 -2.31 -10.11 -16.86
N ASN A 292 -1.52 -11.09 -17.27
CA ASN A 292 -0.88 -11.10 -18.57
C ASN A 292 -1.59 -12.09 -19.50
N PRO A 293 -2.45 -11.61 -20.42
CA PRO A 293 -3.24 -12.49 -21.30
C PRO A 293 -2.39 -13.30 -22.29
N ASN A 294 -1.12 -12.92 -22.45
CA ASN A 294 -0.16 -13.57 -23.35
C ASN A 294 0.66 -14.66 -22.64
N LYS A 295 0.47 -14.86 -21.33
CA LYS A 295 1.23 -15.79 -20.51
C LYS A 295 0.27 -16.63 -19.68
N LYS A 296 0.17 -17.91 -20.03
CA LYS A 296 -0.69 -18.88 -19.35
C LYS A 296 0.11 -19.85 -18.49
N THR A 297 -0.53 -20.33 -17.43
CA THR A 297 -0.11 -21.52 -16.67
C THR A 297 -0.25 -22.77 -17.54
N LEU A 298 0.31 -23.90 -17.06
CA LEU A 298 0.22 -25.18 -17.78
C LEU A 298 -1.23 -25.61 -18.08
N VAL A 299 -2.18 -25.24 -17.21
CA VAL A 299 -3.60 -25.59 -17.33
C VAL A 299 -4.44 -24.54 -18.06
N GLY A 300 -3.83 -23.45 -18.54
CA GLY A 300 -4.48 -22.44 -19.39
C GLY A 300 -4.98 -21.18 -18.69
N ASN A 301 -4.84 -21.05 -17.37
CA ASN A 301 -5.17 -19.81 -16.65
C ASN A 301 -4.14 -18.72 -16.92
N ASP A 302 -4.57 -17.48 -17.09
CA ASP A 302 -3.66 -16.33 -17.21
C ASP A 302 -2.88 -16.11 -15.91
N VAL A 303 -1.60 -15.74 -16.04
CA VAL A 303 -0.77 -15.39 -14.88
C VAL A 303 -1.14 -14.00 -14.40
N GLY A 304 -1.29 -13.82 -13.09
CA GLY A 304 -1.80 -12.56 -12.54
C GLY A 304 -1.41 -12.31 -11.09
N TYR A 305 -1.62 -11.08 -10.66
CA TYR A 305 -1.64 -10.65 -9.26
C TYR A 305 -3.01 -10.04 -8.96
N ARG A 306 -3.54 -10.32 -7.77
CA ARG A 306 -4.79 -9.73 -7.30
C ARG A 306 -4.57 -8.77 -6.14
N LEU A 307 -5.35 -7.71 -6.09
CA LEU A 307 -5.41 -6.80 -4.96
C LEU A 307 -6.31 -7.39 -3.87
N ILE A 308 -5.79 -7.47 -2.65
CA ILE A 308 -6.58 -7.76 -1.45
C ILE A 308 -6.56 -6.48 -0.61
N PRO A 309 -7.59 -5.63 -0.72
CA PRO A 309 -7.61 -4.35 -0.03
C PRO A 309 -7.94 -4.53 1.47
N ALA A 310 -7.59 -3.52 2.27
CA ALA A 310 -8.20 -3.33 3.58
C ALA A 310 -9.68 -2.91 3.42
N ILE A 311 -10.37 -2.64 4.54
CA ILE A 311 -11.69 -2.00 4.50
C ILE A 311 -11.52 -0.62 3.83
N PRO A 312 -12.26 -0.31 2.75
CA PRO A 312 -12.08 0.93 2.03
C PRO A 312 -12.65 2.13 2.80
N ALA A 313 -12.02 3.29 2.63
CA ALA A 313 -12.62 4.59 2.92
C ALA A 313 -13.16 5.19 1.61
N HIS A 314 -14.17 6.04 1.71
CA HIS A 314 -14.72 6.82 0.60
C HIS A 314 -14.73 8.29 1.00
N PRO A 315 -14.55 9.23 0.06
CA PRO A 315 -14.62 10.64 0.36
C PRO A 315 -15.99 10.99 0.94
N LEU A 316 -15.99 11.84 1.97
CA LEU A 316 -17.20 12.35 2.63
C LEU A 316 -17.52 13.79 2.23
N GLN A 317 -16.59 14.46 1.54
CA GLN A 317 -16.77 15.78 0.97
C GLN A 317 -17.62 15.68 -0.30
N THR A 318 -18.37 16.74 -0.63
CA THR A 318 -19.13 16.77 -1.88
C THR A 318 -18.19 16.92 -3.08
N ASP A 319 -18.54 16.33 -4.22
CA ASP A 319 -17.72 16.36 -5.44
C ASP A 319 -17.44 17.79 -5.96
N ASP A 320 -18.26 18.77 -5.58
CA ASP A 320 -18.14 20.18 -5.95
C ASP A 320 -17.35 21.03 -4.94
N ASP A 321 -16.92 20.46 -3.81
CA ASP A 321 -16.06 21.14 -2.84
C ASP A 321 -14.67 21.38 -3.47
N HIS A 322 -14.14 22.60 -3.32
CA HIS A 322 -12.82 22.97 -3.84
C HIS A 322 -11.71 22.00 -3.41
N THR A 323 -11.80 21.49 -2.18
CA THR A 323 -10.82 20.57 -1.61
C THR A 323 -10.94 19.18 -2.23
N GLN A 324 -12.17 18.68 -2.45
CA GLN A 324 -12.43 17.41 -3.12
C GLN A 324 -12.09 17.47 -4.62
N ILE A 325 -12.32 18.60 -5.28
CA ILE A 325 -11.92 18.81 -6.69
C ILE A 325 -10.40 18.68 -6.84
N ARG A 326 -9.61 19.29 -5.94
CA ARG A 326 -8.15 19.13 -5.92
C ARG A 326 -7.73 17.70 -5.55
N GLY A 327 -8.46 17.06 -4.64
CA GLY A 327 -8.27 15.69 -4.16
C GLY A 327 -8.99 14.61 -4.96
N ALA A 328 -9.43 14.88 -6.19
CA ALA A 328 -10.36 14.01 -6.94
C ALA A 328 -9.81 12.61 -7.25
N PHE A 329 -8.51 12.38 -7.07
CA PHE A 329 -7.92 11.04 -7.11
C PHE A 329 -8.47 10.10 -6.03
N THR A 330 -9.11 10.63 -4.99
CA THR A 330 -9.78 9.86 -3.92
C THR A 330 -11.19 9.38 -4.29
N ASN A 331 -11.76 9.83 -5.40
CA ASN A 331 -13.13 9.51 -5.82
C ASN A 331 -13.37 8.01 -6.05
N PHE A 332 -12.31 7.26 -6.37
CA PHE A 332 -12.34 5.80 -6.50
C PHE A 332 -11.22 5.17 -5.70
N ASN A 333 -11.43 3.94 -5.25
CA ASN A 333 -10.43 3.21 -4.47
C ASN A 333 -9.34 2.61 -5.37
N VAL A 334 -9.68 2.31 -6.63
CA VAL A 334 -8.75 1.78 -7.63
C VAL A 334 -9.00 2.48 -8.95
N TRP A 335 -7.90 2.81 -9.63
CA TRP A 335 -7.85 3.33 -10.98
C TRP A 335 -6.85 2.48 -11.78
N VAL A 336 -7.08 2.32 -13.08
CA VAL A 336 -6.09 1.75 -14.00
C VAL A 336 -6.00 2.66 -15.23
N THR A 337 -4.79 3.07 -15.55
CA THR A 337 -4.48 3.94 -16.69
C THR A 337 -3.42 3.27 -17.58
N PRO A 338 -3.39 3.54 -18.90
CA PRO A 338 -2.26 3.21 -19.73
C PRO A 338 -1.00 3.89 -19.20
N TYR A 339 0.13 3.19 -19.26
CA TYR A 339 1.40 3.79 -18.85
C TYR A 339 1.69 5.07 -19.64
N ASN A 340 1.91 6.16 -18.91
CA ASN A 340 2.43 7.40 -19.43
C ASN A 340 3.53 7.93 -18.52
N ARG A 341 4.71 8.18 -19.10
CA ARG A 341 5.90 8.62 -18.35
C ARG A 341 5.67 9.92 -17.58
N THR A 342 4.77 10.80 -18.03
CA THR A 342 4.51 12.10 -17.38
C THR A 342 3.45 12.02 -16.28
N GLU A 343 2.60 11.00 -16.28
CA GLU A 343 1.54 10.81 -15.28
C GLU A 343 2.09 10.16 -14.01
N LYS A 344 2.79 10.96 -13.19
CA LYS A 344 3.48 10.48 -11.99
C LYS A 344 2.78 10.83 -10.69
N TRP A 345 2.06 11.95 -10.68
CA TRP A 345 1.55 12.62 -9.49
C TRP A 345 0.05 12.79 -9.60
N ALA A 346 -0.70 12.07 -8.76
CA ALA A 346 -2.17 12.07 -8.82
C ALA A 346 -2.79 13.48 -8.70
N LEU A 347 -2.15 14.38 -7.96
CA LEU A 347 -2.57 15.78 -7.79
C LEU A 347 -2.62 16.58 -9.12
N ILE A 348 -1.71 16.29 -10.06
CA ILE A 348 -1.63 17.03 -11.33
C ILE A 348 -2.62 16.44 -12.35
N THR A 349 -2.71 15.11 -12.41
CA THR A 349 -3.62 14.42 -13.35
C THR A 349 -5.09 14.70 -13.03
N ALA A 350 -5.44 14.93 -11.76
CA ALA A 350 -6.81 15.31 -11.36
C ALA A 350 -7.24 16.68 -11.92
N MET A 351 -6.33 17.63 -12.10
CA MET A 351 -6.66 18.96 -12.66
C MET A 351 -6.92 18.93 -14.17
N GLU A 352 -6.35 17.96 -14.90
CA GLU A 352 -6.57 17.79 -16.35
C GLU A 352 -7.84 16.98 -16.68
N MET A 353 -8.42 16.27 -15.69
CA MET A 353 -9.64 15.46 -15.87
C MET A 353 -10.95 16.21 -15.57
N ILE A 354 -10.90 17.52 -15.33
CA ILE A 354 -12.08 18.36 -15.15
C ILE A 354 -12.47 18.94 -16.52
N PRO A 355 -13.70 18.70 -17.01
CA PRO A 355 -14.16 19.20 -18.32
C PRO A 355 -14.27 20.73 -18.41
#